data_AF-A0A7V9C157-F1
#
_entry.id   AF-A0A7V9C157-F1
#
_cell.length_a   1.000
_cell.length_b   1.000
_cell.length_c   1.000
_cell.angle_alpha   90.00
_cell.angle_beta   90.00
_cell.angle_gamma   90.00
#
_symmetry.space_group_name_H-M   'P 1'
#
loop_
_entity.id
_entity.type
_entity.pdbx_description
1 polymer ?
#
loop_
_entity_poly.entity_id
_entity_poly.type
_entity_poly.pdbx_seq_one_letter_code
_entity_poly.pdbx_strand_id
1 'polypeptide(L)'
;MLRSSIGGRCAERTLRGVDDVGREERIVFWIERKPGALWAVGRAVNPHQRPSDAPRQEDWFFEGYELGDALEAANNALEDDVQVLEQDGSTGRVKPFTRSEVLPLLERFFFGRT
;
A
#
# COMPACT_ATOMS: atom_id res chain seq x y z
N MET A 1 11.91 0.83 21.70
CA MET A 1 11.64 0.27 20.35
C MET A 1 10.16 0.46 20.02
N LEU A 2 9.88 0.52 18.71
CA LEU A 2 8.58 0.72 18.02
C LEU A 2 8.03 2.14 17.89
N ARG A 3 8.25 2.72 16.71
CA ARG A 3 7.26 3.35 15.79
C ARG A 3 8.01 4.16 14.73
N SER A 4 8.76 3.49 13.86
CA SER A 4 9.22 4.17 12.65
C SER A 4 8.00 4.32 11.74
N SER A 5 7.53 5.55 11.58
CA SER A 5 6.75 6.04 10.42
C SER A 5 5.46 5.28 10.05
N ILE A 6 4.42 5.33 10.91
CA ILE A 6 3.01 4.95 10.59
C ILE A 6 2.08 6.15 10.83
N GLY A 7 2.58 7.39 10.69
CA GLY A 7 1.78 8.59 10.94
C GLY A 7 0.70 8.79 9.88
N GLY A 8 1.06 8.70 8.60
CA GLY A 8 0.17 9.06 7.50
C GLY A 8 -0.48 7.89 6.76
N ARG A 9 -0.15 6.62 7.07
CA ARG A 9 -0.67 5.48 6.30
C ARG A 9 -2.16 5.32 6.55
N CYS A 10 -2.97 5.58 5.52
CA CYS A 10 -4.43 5.55 5.59
C CYS A 10 -5.00 4.20 5.16
N ALA A 11 -4.31 3.43 4.33
CA ALA A 11 -4.73 2.09 3.97
C ALA A 11 -3.53 1.25 3.55
N GLU A 12 -3.64 -0.07 3.71
CA GLU A 12 -2.63 -1.05 3.31
C GLU A 12 -3.28 -2.31 2.75
N ARG A 13 -2.59 -2.95 1.81
CA ARG A 13 -2.87 -4.29 1.31
C ARG A 13 -1.58 -5.09 1.24
N THR A 14 -1.70 -6.40 1.45
CA THR A 14 -0.57 -7.33 1.30
C THR A 14 -1.00 -8.45 0.39
N LEU A 15 -0.25 -8.64 -0.70
CA LEU A 15 -0.31 -9.82 -1.54
C LEU A 15 0.76 -10.81 -1.08
N ARG A 16 0.43 -12.10 -1.17
CA ARG A 16 1.34 -13.21 -0.89
C ARG A 16 1.32 -14.18 -2.05
N GLY A 17 2.48 -14.60 -2.48
CA GLY A 17 2.69 -15.55 -3.56
C GLY A 17 3.93 -16.40 -3.32
N VAL A 18 4.32 -17.11 -4.37
CA VAL A 18 5.58 -17.85 -4.45
C VAL A 18 6.32 -17.41 -5.71
N ASP A 19 7.64 -17.25 -5.62
CA ASP A 19 8.47 -16.98 -6.80
C ASP A 19 8.80 -18.27 -7.57
N ASP A 20 9.48 -18.13 -8.72
CA ASP A 20 9.88 -19.26 -9.60
C ASP A 20 10.76 -20.32 -8.90
N VAL A 21 11.37 -19.98 -7.74
CA VAL A 21 12.21 -20.89 -6.96
C VAL A 21 11.52 -21.39 -5.69
N GLY A 22 10.21 -21.12 -5.55
CA GLY A 22 9.35 -21.61 -4.47
C GLY A 22 9.50 -20.87 -3.14
N ARG A 23 10.07 -19.65 -3.13
CA ARG A 23 10.17 -18.82 -1.92
C ARG A 23 8.94 -17.94 -1.77
N GLU A 24 8.56 -17.65 -0.52
CA GLU A 24 7.47 -16.71 -0.24
C GLU A 24 7.80 -15.34 -0.83
N GLU A 25 6.92 -14.86 -1.70
CA GLU A 25 6.89 -13.48 -2.14
C GLU A 25 5.80 -12.71 -1.39
N ARG A 26 6.13 -11.49 -0.95
CA ARG A 26 5.19 -10.58 -0.31
C ARG A 26 5.27 -9.19 -0.93
N ILE A 27 4.17 -8.74 -1.50
CA ILE A 27 4.05 -7.38 -2.03
C ILE A 27 3.14 -6.59 -1.09
N VAL A 28 3.60 -5.42 -0.64
CA VAL A 28 2.84 -4.54 0.24
C VAL A 28 2.52 -3.25 -0.51
N PHE A 29 1.24 -2.91 -0.57
CA PHE A 29 0.73 -1.66 -1.11
C PHE A 29 0.18 -0.79 -0.01
N TRP A 30 0.33 0.52 -0.11
CA TRP A 30 -0.30 1.44 0.83
C TRP A 30 -0.61 2.79 0.23
N ILE A 31 -1.59 3.46 0.84
CA ILE A 31 -1.91 4.86 0.57
C ILE A 31 -1.54 5.66 1.82
N GLU A 32 -0.77 6.73 1.62
CA GLU A 32 -0.31 7.62 2.68
C GLU A 32 -0.74 9.06 2.43
N ARG A 33 -1.16 9.72 3.51
CA ARG A 33 -1.31 11.17 3.55
C ARG A 33 -0.03 11.82 4.05
N LYS A 34 0.72 12.44 3.15
CA LYS A 34 1.93 13.20 3.45
C LYS A 34 1.62 14.64 3.89
N PRO A 35 2.56 15.33 4.57
CA PRO A 35 2.46 16.75 4.84
C PRO A 35 2.19 17.57 3.57
N GLY A 36 1.49 18.70 3.71
CA GLY A 36 1.16 19.55 2.56
C GLY A 36 -0.03 19.04 1.74
N ALA A 37 -0.89 18.20 2.33
CA ALA A 37 -2.09 17.70 1.67
C ALA A 37 -1.80 16.86 0.41
N LEU A 38 -0.69 16.13 0.40
CA LEU A 38 -0.28 15.24 -0.67
C LEU A 38 -0.71 13.79 -0.37
N TRP A 39 -1.34 13.13 -1.32
CA TRP A 39 -1.53 11.68 -1.33
C TRP A 39 -0.34 11.01 -2.01
N ALA A 40 0.16 9.95 -1.41
CA ALA A 40 1.21 9.13 -1.98
C ALA A 40 0.80 7.67 -1.97
N VAL A 41 1.12 6.94 -3.04
CA VAL A 41 0.91 5.50 -3.12
C VAL A 41 2.26 4.82 -3.21
N GLY A 42 2.44 3.81 -2.36
CA GLY A 42 3.64 3.01 -2.33
C GLY A 42 3.37 1.53 -2.58
N ARG A 43 4.37 0.88 -3.16
CA ARG A 43 4.46 -0.56 -3.41
C ARG A 43 5.85 -1.04 -3.04
N ALA A 44 5.95 -2.05 -2.20
CA ALA A 44 7.21 -2.68 -1.83
C ALA A 44 7.13 -4.19 -2.01
N VAL A 45 8.07 -4.75 -2.77
CA VAL A 45 8.28 -6.20 -2.88
C VAL A 45 9.24 -6.66 -1.79
N ASN A 46 8.88 -7.75 -1.12
CA ASN A 46 9.61 -8.39 -0.04
C ASN A 46 10.17 -7.42 1.03
N PRO A 47 9.35 -6.49 1.57
CA PRO A 47 9.85 -5.52 2.56
C PRO A 47 10.36 -6.20 3.84
N HIS A 48 9.79 -7.37 4.17
CA HIS A 48 10.20 -8.20 5.32
C HIS A 48 11.63 -8.76 5.23
N GLN A 49 12.25 -8.75 4.04
CA GLN A 49 13.63 -9.19 3.83
C GLN A 49 14.64 -8.03 3.93
N ARG A 50 14.15 -6.80 4.09
CA ARG A 50 15.00 -5.60 4.16
C ARG A 50 15.53 -5.41 5.59
N PRO A 51 16.69 -4.75 5.76
CA PRO A 51 17.24 -4.44 7.08
C PRO A 51 16.43 -3.38 7.85
N SER A 52 15.46 -2.72 7.20
CA SER A 52 14.61 -1.69 7.79
C SER A 52 13.21 -1.77 7.18
N ASP A 53 12.18 -1.58 8.01
CA ASP A 53 10.77 -1.48 7.61
C ASP A 53 10.40 -0.11 7.03
N ALA A 54 11.33 0.85 7.00
CA ALA A 54 11.08 2.17 6.42
C ALA A 54 10.91 2.08 4.89
N PRO A 55 9.87 2.73 4.31
CA PRO A 55 9.76 2.86 2.86
C PRO A 55 10.99 3.52 2.24
N ARG A 56 11.45 2.99 1.11
CA ARG A 56 12.49 3.57 0.27
C ARG A 56 11.88 4.56 -0.72
N GLN A 57 12.72 5.41 -1.31
CA GLN A 57 12.26 6.36 -2.33
C GLN A 57 11.66 5.66 -3.55
N GLU A 58 12.27 4.54 -3.97
CA GLU A 58 11.81 3.70 -5.08
C GLU A 58 10.47 3.00 -4.85
N ASP A 59 10.02 2.90 -3.59
CA ASP A 59 8.73 2.26 -3.31
C ASP A 59 7.55 3.18 -3.64
N TRP A 60 7.76 4.49 -3.82
CA TRP A 60 6.70 5.45 -4.16
C TRP A 60 6.56 5.58 -5.67
N PHE A 61 5.38 5.26 -6.19
CA PHE A 61 5.13 5.31 -7.64
C PHE A 61 4.06 6.35 -8.04
N PHE A 62 3.34 6.91 -7.07
CA PHE A 62 2.38 7.98 -7.31
C PHE A 62 2.44 9.01 -6.18
N GLU A 63 2.39 10.29 -6.55
CA GLU A 63 2.18 11.42 -5.64
C GLU A 63 1.26 12.45 -6.31
N GLY A 64 0.22 12.90 -5.59
CA GLY A 64 -0.77 13.82 -6.14
C GLY A 64 -1.70 14.41 -5.07
N TYR A 65 -2.49 15.41 -5.43
CA TYR A 65 -3.38 16.11 -4.47
C TYR A 65 -4.79 15.53 -4.41
N GLU A 66 -5.19 14.77 -5.44
CA GLU A 66 -6.53 14.18 -5.53
C GLU A 66 -6.57 12.75 -4.98
N LEU A 67 -7.53 12.47 -4.09
CA LEU A 67 -7.71 11.12 -3.53
C LEU A 67 -8.20 10.14 -4.61
N GLY A 68 -8.98 10.62 -5.59
CA GLY A 68 -9.47 9.79 -6.69
C GLY A 68 -8.32 9.16 -7.47
N ASP A 69 -7.38 9.99 -7.92
CA ASP A 69 -6.20 9.58 -8.65
C ASP A 69 -5.31 8.64 -7.83
N ALA A 70 -5.13 8.91 -6.54
CA ALA A 70 -4.37 8.02 -5.66
C ALA A 70 -5.05 6.64 -5.52
N LEU A 71 -6.38 6.59 -5.41
CA LEU A 71 -7.13 5.33 -5.36
C LEU A 71 -7.05 4.59 -6.69
N GLU A 72 -7.15 5.29 -7.81
CA GLU A 72 -7.02 4.70 -9.14
C GLU A 72 -5.62 4.11 -9.34
N ALA A 73 -4.56 4.90 -9.07
CA ALA A 73 -3.18 4.43 -9.17
C ALA A 73 -2.91 3.21 -8.28
N ALA A 74 -3.42 3.23 -7.04
CA ALA A 74 -3.28 2.11 -6.12
C ALA A 74 -4.02 0.85 -6.59
N ASN A 75 -5.26 0.99 -7.09
CA ASN A 75 -6.09 -0.12 -7.50
C ASN A 75 -5.63 -0.74 -8.83
N ASN A 76 -5.19 0.08 -9.79
CA ASN A 76 -4.64 -0.42 -11.05
C ASN A 76 -3.37 -1.25 -10.78
N ALA A 77 -2.44 -0.72 -9.98
CA ALA A 77 -1.23 -1.45 -9.64
C ALA A 77 -1.52 -2.72 -8.81
N LEU A 78 -2.50 -2.68 -7.91
CA LEU A 78 -2.94 -3.84 -7.15
C LEU A 78 -3.55 -4.91 -8.06
N GLU A 79 -4.40 -4.51 -9.02
CA GLU A 79 -5.03 -5.42 -9.98
C GLU A 79 -3.98 -6.09 -10.88
N ASP A 80 -3.00 -5.33 -11.39
CA ASP A 80 -1.91 -5.86 -12.21
C ASP A 80 -1.14 -6.98 -11.46
N ASP A 81 -0.75 -6.76 -10.20
CA ASP A 81 -0.05 -7.79 -9.41
C ASP A 81 -0.96 -8.97 -9.01
N VAL A 82 -2.25 -8.73 -8.76
CA VAL A 82 -3.20 -9.82 -8.50
C VAL A 82 -3.34 -10.71 -9.73
N GLN A 83 -3.44 -10.14 -10.93
CA GLN A 83 -3.54 -10.90 -12.16
C GLN A 83 -2.30 -11.76 -12.42
N VAL A 84 -1.10 -11.25 -12.13
CA VAL A 84 0.14 -12.03 -12.20
C VAL A 84 0.09 -13.20 -11.21
N LEU A 85 -0.25 -12.94 -9.95
CA LEU A 85 -0.32 -14.00 -8.93
C LEU A 85 -1.40 -15.07 -9.23
N GLU A 86 -2.54 -14.68 -9.80
CA GLU A 86 -3.58 -15.64 -10.21
C GLU A 86 -3.10 -16.54 -11.36
N GLN A 87 -2.25 -16.04 -12.28
CA GLN A 87 -1.63 -16.84 -13.32
C GLN A 87 -0.64 -17.88 -12.76
N ASP A 88 0.06 -17.55 -11.67
CA ASP A 88 0.93 -18.46 -10.91
C ASP A 88 0.16 -19.39 -9.93
N GLY A 89 -1.18 -19.37 -9.97
CA GLY A 89 -2.04 -20.25 -9.18
C GLY A 89 -2.25 -19.81 -7.72
N SER A 90 -1.83 -18.60 -7.35
CA SER A 90 -2.14 -18.01 -6.04
C SER A 90 -3.56 -17.44 -6.01
N THR A 91 -4.39 -17.90 -5.07
CA THR A 91 -5.83 -17.58 -5.00
C THR A 91 -6.16 -16.38 -4.10
N GLY A 92 -5.19 -15.52 -3.83
CA GLY A 92 -5.32 -14.43 -2.86
C GLY A 92 -6.12 -13.24 -3.40
N ARG A 93 -7.45 -13.33 -3.45
CA ARG A 93 -8.28 -12.16 -3.82
C ARG A 93 -8.22 -11.09 -2.73
N VAL A 94 -7.52 -10.01 -3.03
CA VAL A 94 -7.43 -8.84 -2.16
C VAL A 94 -8.44 -7.79 -2.61
N LYS A 95 -9.14 -7.18 -1.64
CA LYS A 95 -10.14 -6.15 -1.92
C LYS A 95 -9.45 -4.86 -2.39
N PRO A 96 -10.03 -4.13 -3.36
CA PRO A 96 -9.51 -2.83 -3.76
C PRO A 96 -9.54 -1.84 -2.59
N PHE A 97 -8.75 -0.77 -2.73
CA PHE A 97 -8.83 0.41 -1.90
C PHE A 97 -10.09 1.20 -2.21
N THR A 98 -10.76 1.67 -1.17
CA THR A 98 -12.00 2.41 -1.29
C THR A 98 -11.90 3.79 -0.63
N ARG A 99 -12.67 4.76 -1.13
CA ARG A 99 -12.75 6.06 -0.48
C ARG A 99 -13.27 5.95 0.97
N SER A 100 -14.20 5.03 1.20
CA SER A 100 -14.87 4.83 2.49
C SER A 100 -13.94 4.32 3.59
N GLU A 101 -12.84 3.62 3.26
CA GLU A 101 -11.86 3.21 4.28
C GLU A 101 -10.80 4.28 4.54
N VAL A 102 -10.45 5.08 3.53
CA VAL A 102 -9.39 6.09 3.62
C VAL A 102 -9.85 7.36 4.35
N LEU A 103 -11.07 7.83 4.07
CA LEU A 103 -11.58 9.08 4.64
C LEU A 103 -11.69 9.07 6.18
N PRO A 104 -12.24 8.03 6.84
CA PRO A 104 -12.37 8.03 8.30
C PRO A 104 -11.01 8.08 9.03
N LEU A 105 -9.97 7.50 8.43
CA LEU A 105 -8.62 7.52 8.98
C LEU A 105 -7.95 8.90 8.85
N LEU A 106 -8.28 9.63 7.78
CA LEU A 106 -7.93 11.04 7.64
C LEU A 106 -8.60 11.88 8.73
N GLU A 107 -9.91 11.69 8.94
CA GLU A 107 -10.66 12.43 9.96
C GLU A 107 -10.11 12.18 11.36
N ARG A 108 -9.74 10.93 11.67
CA ARG A 108 -9.09 10.61 12.96
C ARG A 108 -7.73 11.29 13.11
N PHE A 109 -6.95 11.37 12.04
CA PHE A 109 -5.62 11.97 12.06
C PHE A 109 -5.66 13.51 12.18
N PHE A 110 -6.61 14.17 11.52
CA PHE A 110 -6.74 15.63 11.54
C PHE A 110 -7.61 16.17 12.67
N PHE A 111 -8.66 15.46 13.09
CA PHE A 111 -9.63 15.97 14.07
C PHE A 111 -9.55 15.32 15.45
N GLY A 112 -8.63 14.36 15.67
CA GLY A 112 -8.35 13.80 17.00
C GLY A 112 -9.56 13.12 17.68
N ARG A 113 -10.60 12.77 16.92
CA ARG A 113 -11.80 12.14 17.47
C ARG A 113 -11.44 10.70 17.85
N THR A 114 -11.30 10.47 19.15
CA THR A 114 -11.14 9.16 19.78
C THR A 114 -12.50 8.54 20.02
#